data_AF-A0A0C3NF64-F1
#
_entry.id   AF-A0A0C3NF64-F1
#
_cell.length_a   1.000
_cell.length_b   1.000
_cell.length_c   1.000
_cell.angle_alpha   90.00
_cell.angle_beta   90.00
_cell.angle_gamma   90.00
#
_symmetry.space_group_name_H-M   'P 1'
#
loop_
_entity.id
_entity.type
_entity.pdbx_description
1 polymer ?
#
loop_
_entity_poly.entity_id
_entity_poly.type
_entity_poly.pdbx_seq_one_letter_code
_entity_poly.pdbx_strand_id
1 'polypeptide(L)'
;LSPSIPACSDGSNGLESKGYTTLSSFSNFSYLGGAPTIANWNDANCGKCYAITYAKNTINVLALDVSKNGLTMSPQAMNVLMDGQASALGRVEVTATELPTS
;
A
#
# COMPACT_ATOMS: atom_id res chain seq x y z
N LEU A 1 6.38 8.84 -0.80
CA LEU A 1 6.82 7.67 -0.02
C LEU A 1 8.26 7.95 0.39
N SER A 2 8.56 7.94 1.69
CA SER A 2 9.95 8.03 2.15
C SER A 2 10.75 6.83 1.63
N PRO A 3 12.08 6.94 1.46
CA PRO A 3 12.93 5.83 1.03
C PRO A 3 13.04 4.69 2.06
N SER A 4 12.53 4.91 3.27
CA SER A 4 12.43 3.95 4.37
C SER A 4 10.96 3.57 4.56
N ILE A 5 10.71 2.35 5.04
CA ILE A 5 9.38 1.83 5.39
C ILE A 5 9.22 1.91 6.91
N PRO A 6 9.02 3.09 7.52
CA PRO A 6 9.26 3.28 8.95
C PRO A 6 8.33 2.45 9.83
N ALA A 7 7.09 2.19 9.42
CA ALA A 7 6.18 1.39 10.24
C ALA A 7 6.38 -0.12 10.07
N CYS A 8 6.75 -0.58 8.87
CA CYS A 8 6.87 -1.99 8.53
C CYS A 8 8.30 -2.41 8.18
N SER A 9 9.29 -1.74 8.75
CA SER A 9 10.72 -2.04 8.58
C SER A 9 11.04 -3.40 9.22
N ASP A 10 11.32 -3.40 10.51
CA ASP A 10 11.85 -4.49 11.31
C ASP A 10 10.86 -4.91 12.41
N GLY A 11 11.33 -5.76 13.33
CA GLY A 11 10.46 -6.41 14.31
C GLY A 11 9.76 -7.67 13.78
N SER A 12 8.94 -8.29 14.60
CA SER A 12 8.26 -9.56 14.31
C SER A 12 7.30 -9.51 13.12
N ASN A 13 6.71 -8.34 12.87
CA ASN A 13 5.80 -8.06 11.76
C ASN A 13 6.49 -7.23 10.65
N GLY A 14 7.75 -6.85 10.84
CA GLY A 14 8.54 -6.12 9.86
C GLY A 14 8.85 -6.92 8.61
N LEU A 15 8.94 -6.22 7.48
CA LEU A 15 9.14 -6.82 6.16
C LEU A 15 10.62 -7.06 5.84
N GLU A 16 11.54 -6.39 6.52
CA GLU A 16 12.98 -6.63 6.41
C GLU A 16 13.33 -8.08 6.79
N SER A 17 12.69 -8.62 7.83
CA SER A 17 12.85 -10.03 8.24
C SER A 17 12.40 -11.03 7.17
N LYS A 18 11.55 -10.59 6.23
CA LYS A 18 11.05 -11.37 5.10
C LYS A 18 11.88 -11.14 3.82
N GLY A 19 13.00 -10.43 3.92
CA GLY A 19 13.90 -10.12 2.80
C GLY A 19 13.58 -8.83 2.06
N TYR A 20 12.62 -8.03 2.55
CA TYR A 20 12.25 -6.78 1.91
C TYR A 20 12.95 -5.57 2.53
N THR A 21 14.16 -5.26 2.07
CA THR A 21 15.01 -4.21 2.66
C THR A 21 14.98 -2.87 1.89
N THR A 22 14.47 -2.87 0.66
CA THR A 22 14.35 -1.68 -0.20
C THR A 22 13.04 -1.74 -0.98
N LEU A 23 12.56 -0.61 -1.50
CA LEU A 23 11.38 -0.63 -2.38
C LEU A 23 11.58 -1.52 -3.63
N SER A 24 12.81 -1.68 -4.11
CA SER A 24 13.13 -2.57 -5.24
C SER A 24 13.04 -4.06 -4.91
N SER A 25 13.10 -4.44 -3.63
CA SER A 25 12.92 -5.83 -3.19
C SER A 25 11.49 -6.35 -3.36
N PHE A 26 10.51 -5.45 -3.52
CA PHE A 26 9.11 -5.79 -3.81
C PHE A 26 8.82 -5.95 -5.31
N SER A 27 9.78 -6.47 -6.08
CA SER A 27 9.66 -6.61 -7.54
C SER A 27 8.48 -7.49 -7.99
N ASN A 28 7.95 -8.32 -7.09
CA ASN A 28 6.78 -9.15 -7.30
C ASN A 28 5.44 -8.42 -7.07
N PHE A 29 5.46 -7.20 -6.52
CA PHE A 29 4.27 -6.41 -6.25
C PHE A 29 4.20 -5.19 -7.18
N SER A 30 3.09 -5.08 -7.92
CA SER A 30 2.91 -3.97 -8.87
C SER A 30 2.74 -2.62 -8.17
N TYR A 31 2.08 -2.61 -7.00
CA TYR A 31 1.75 -1.38 -6.29
C TYR A 31 1.97 -1.51 -4.78
N LEU A 32 2.62 -0.49 -4.23
CA LEU A 32 2.96 -0.36 -2.83
C LEU A 32 2.31 0.92 -2.28
N GLY A 33 1.95 0.90 -1.00
CA GLY A 33 1.24 2.02 -0.40
C GLY A 33 1.24 2.05 1.11
N GLY A 34 0.70 3.13 1.66
CA GLY A 34 0.39 3.24 3.08
C GLY A 34 -1.10 2.95 3.34
N ALA A 35 -1.40 2.35 4.49
CA ALA A 35 -2.77 2.00 4.87
C ALA A 35 -3.15 2.59 6.24
N PRO A 36 -4.44 2.91 6.44
CA PRO A 36 -4.94 3.40 7.73
C PRO A 36 -5.05 2.30 8.79
N THR A 37 -4.99 1.03 8.37
CA THR A 37 -4.99 -0.14 9.26
C THR A 37 -3.64 -0.35 9.95
N ILE A 38 -2.55 0.21 9.41
CA ILE A 38 -1.24 0.20 10.06
C ILE A 38 -1.21 1.40 11.00
N ALA A 39 -1.22 1.16 12.31
CA ALA A 39 -1.28 2.23 13.30
C ALA A 39 0.10 2.78 13.68
N ASN A 40 1.10 1.90 13.74
CA ASN A 40 2.43 2.21 14.26
C ASN A 40 3.50 1.24 13.76
N TRP A 41 4.72 1.38 14.28
CA TRP A 41 5.84 0.47 14.03
C TRP A 41 5.52 -0.95 14.50
N ASN A 42 5.90 -1.94 13.68
CA ASN A 42 5.71 -3.37 13.93
C ASN A 42 4.24 -3.79 14.09
N ASP A 43 3.32 -3.11 13.41
CA ASP A 43 1.89 -3.43 13.40
C ASP A 43 1.63 -4.78 12.68
N ALA A 44 0.66 -5.56 13.18
CA ALA A 44 0.31 -6.86 12.59
C ALA A 44 -0.28 -6.74 11.16
N ASN A 45 -0.70 -5.54 10.75
CA ASN A 45 -1.20 -5.28 9.40
C ASN A 45 -0.09 -4.96 8.38
N CYS A 46 1.18 -4.96 8.81
CA CYS A 46 2.32 -4.79 7.91
C CYS A 46 2.39 -5.91 6.86
N GLY A 47 2.46 -5.52 5.58
CA GLY A 47 2.49 -6.45 4.46
C GLY A 47 1.16 -7.09 4.10
N LYS A 48 0.02 -6.59 4.64
CA LYS A 48 -1.29 -6.97 4.14
C LYS A 48 -1.53 -6.40 2.75
N CYS A 49 -2.25 -7.15 1.93
CA CYS A 49 -2.63 -6.75 0.58
C CYS A 49 -4.09 -6.29 0.56
N TYR A 50 -4.37 -5.20 -0.13
CA TYR A 50 -5.73 -4.66 -0.26
C TYR A 50 -6.12 -4.57 -1.72
N ALA A 51 -7.28 -5.15 -2.07
CA ALA A 51 -7.96 -4.86 -3.32
C ALA A 51 -8.70 -3.53 -3.19
N ILE A 52 -8.29 -2.56 -3.99
CA ILE A 52 -8.85 -1.20 -3.98
C ILE A 52 -9.61 -1.00 -5.27
N THR A 53 -10.91 -0.75 -5.15
CA THR A 53 -11.81 -0.56 -6.27
C THR A 53 -12.32 0.88 -6.34
N TYR A 54 -12.20 1.47 -7.52
CA TYR A 54 -12.81 2.75 -7.88
C TYR A 54 -13.54 2.58 -9.21
N ALA A 55 -14.85 2.87 -9.22
CA ALA A 55 -15.73 2.58 -10.34
C ALA A 55 -15.60 1.11 -10.82
N LYS A 56 -15.01 0.86 -11.99
CA LYS A 56 -14.81 -0.48 -12.57
C LYS A 56 -13.39 -1.02 -12.43
N ASN A 57 -12.46 -0.18 -11.96
CA ASN A 57 -11.05 -0.53 -11.88
C ASN A 57 -10.73 -1.04 -10.48
N THR A 58 -9.96 -2.13 -10.42
CA THR A 58 -9.44 -2.67 -9.16
C THR A 58 -7.94 -2.86 -9.27
N ILE A 59 -7.21 -2.41 -8.25
CA ILE A 59 -5.77 -2.65 -8.11
C ILE A 59 -5.48 -3.32 -6.77
N ASN A 60 -4.40 -4.10 -6.72
CA ASN A 60 -3.93 -4.72 -5.48
C ASN A 60 -2.73 -3.91 -4.95
N VAL A 61 -2.83 -3.45 -3.71
CA VAL A 61 -1.79 -2.64 -3.06
C VAL A 61 -1.28 -3.34 -1.82
N LEU A 62 0.04 -3.52 -1.75
CA LEU A 62 0.72 -3.99 -0.55
C LEU A 62 0.92 -2.81 0.42
N ALA A 63 0.44 -2.97 1.65
CA ALA A 63 0.57 -1.96 2.69
C ALA A 63 1.92 -2.06 3.42
N LEU A 64 2.68 -0.98 3.34
CA LEU A 64 4.04 -0.87 3.88
C LEU A 64 4.17 0.21 4.95
N ASP A 65 3.28 1.20 5.00
CA ASP A 65 3.45 2.31 5.93
C ASP A 65 2.12 2.80 6.51
N VAL A 66 2.19 3.60 7.56
CA VAL A 66 1.04 4.28 8.15
C VAL A 66 0.51 5.31 7.15
N SER A 67 -0.81 5.33 6.98
CA SER A 67 -1.49 6.42 6.26
C SER A 67 -2.74 6.86 7.00
N LYS A 68 -2.68 8.03 7.64
CA LYS A 68 -3.69 8.48 8.61
C LYS A 68 -5.08 8.75 8.03
N ASN A 69 -5.16 9.12 6.75
CA ASN A 69 -6.39 9.60 6.12
C ASN A 69 -6.82 8.73 4.94
N GLY A 70 -6.79 7.41 5.11
CA GLY A 70 -7.10 6.45 4.05
C GLY A 70 -5.85 5.90 3.38
N LEU A 71 -5.99 5.28 2.20
CA LEU A 71 -4.88 4.64 1.50
C LEU A 71 -4.04 5.68 0.75
N THR A 72 -2.72 5.52 0.76
CA THR A 72 -1.78 6.31 -0.05
C THR A 72 -0.98 5.39 -0.96
N MET A 73 -0.70 5.81 -2.18
CA MET A 73 0.02 5.01 -3.17
C MET A 73 0.73 5.91 -4.18
N SER A 74 1.51 5.33 -5.09
CA SER A 74 2.21 6.09 -6.13
C SER A 74 1.23 6.73 -7.13
N PRO A 75 1.59 7.86 -7.77
CA PRO A 75 0.78 8.46 -8.84
C PRO A 75 0.49 7.49 -9.99
N GLN A 76 1.42 6.57 -10.27
CA GLN A 76 1.25 5.52 -11.28
C GLN A 76 0.11 4.56 -10.90
N ALA A 77 0.08 4.10 -9.64
CA ALA A 77 -1.01 3.25 -9.14
C ALA A 77 -2.36 3.98 -9.18
N MET A 78 -2.39 5.24 -8.74
CA MET A 78 -3.60 6.07 -8.81
C MET A 78 -4.08 6.27 -10.23
N ASN A 79 -3.18 6.46 -11.21
CA ASN A 79 -3.56 6.61 -12.61
C ASN A 79 -4.21 5.34 -13.16
N VAL A 80 -3.72 4.15 -12.80
CA VAL A 80 -4.36 2.89 -13.21
C VAL A 80 -5.75 2.76 -12.58
N LEU A 81 -5.87 3.08 -11.29
CA LEU A 81 -7.16 3.04 -10.60
C LEU A 81 -8.17 4.04 -11.16
N MET A 82 -7.72 5.24 -11.52
CA MET A 82 -8.56 6.38 -11.93
C MET A 82 -8.57 6.62 -13.44
N ASP A 83 -8.18 5.64 -14.25
CA ASP A 83 -8.18 5.75 -15.72
C ASP A 83 -7.43 7.00 -16.25
N GLY A 84 -6.24 7.26 -15.69
CA GLY A 84 -5.38 8.39 -16.04
C GLY A 84 -5.75 9.73 -15.39
N GLN A 85 -6.76 9.76 -14.52
CA GLN A 85 -7.28 11.01 -13.93
C GLN A 85 -6.67 11.36 -12.56
N ALA A 86 -5.56 10.74 -12.15
CA ALA A 86 -5.03 10.93 -10.79
C ALA A 86 -4.71 12.39 -10.45
N SER A 87 -4.07 13.12 -11.37
CA SER A 87 -3.74 14.53 -11.15
C SER A 87 -4.98 15.44 -11.12
N ALA A 88 -6.04 15.08 -11.86
CA ALA A 88 -7.25 15.87 -11.94
C ALA A 88 -8.16 15.67 -10.71
N LEU A 89 -8.27 14.42 -10.24
CA LEU A 89 -9.11 14.09 -9.09
C LEU A 89 -8.39 14.29 -7.75
N GLY A 90 -7.09 13.96 -7.68
CA GLY A 90 -6.25 14.09 -6.49
C GLY A 90 -6.57 13.13 -5.35
N ARG A 91 -7.86 12.92 -5.04
CA ARG A 91 -8.39 11.98 -4.05
C ARG A 91 -9.77 11.52 -4.47
N VAL A 92 -10.07 10.25 -4.25
CA VAL A 92 -11.41 9.67 -4.45
C VAL A 92 -11.77 8.77 -3.28
N GLU A 93 -13.06 8.55 -3.08
CA GLU A 93 -13.54 7.48 -2.20
C GLU A 93 -13.50 6.14 -2.95
N VAL A 94 -13.08 5.09 -2.25
CA VAL A 94 -12.84 3.77 -2.81
C VAL A 94 -13.43 2.70 -1.91
N THR A 95 -13.72 1.54 -2.47
CA THR A 95 -13.91 0.32 -1.67
C THR A 95 -12.57 -0.37 -1.51
N ALA A 96 -12.17 -0.68 -0.28
CA ALA A 96 -10.94 -1.40 0.02
C ALA A 96 -11.27 -2.68 0.78
N THR A 97 -10.80 -3.82 0.25
CA THR A 97 -10.99 -5.14 0.85
C THR A 97 -9.64 -5.78 1.11
N GLU A 98 -9.40 -6.23 2.34
CA GLU A 98 -8.21 -7.02 2.68
C GLU A 98 -8.25 -8.37 1.94
N LEU A 99 -7.12 -8.74 1.33
CA LEU A 99 -6.95 -10.02 0.66
C LEU A 99 -6.26 -11.04 1.59
N PRO A 100 -6.59 -12.34 1.47
CA PRO A 100 -5.87 -13.39 2.17
C PRO A 100 -4.39 -13.40 1.80
N THR A 101 -3.52 -13.66 2.77
CA THR A 101 -2.11 -14.00 2.50
C THR A 101 -2.05 -15.45 2.01
N SER A 102 -1.79 -15.64 0.72
CA SER A 102 -1.58 -16.96 0.11
C SER A 102 -0.26 -17.59 0.52
#